data_AF-W9VNZ5-F1
#
_entry.id   AF-W9VNZ5-F1
#
_cell.length_a   1.000
_cell.length_b   1.000
_cell.length_c   1.000
_cell.angle_alpha   90.00
_cell.angle_beta   90.00
_cell.angle_gamma   90.00
#
_symmetry.space_group_name_H-M   'P 1'
#
loop_
_entity.id
_entity.type
_entity.pdbx_description
1 polymer ?
#
loop_
_entity_poly.entity_id
_entity_poly.type
_entity_poly.pdbx_seq_one_letter_code
_entity_poly.pdbx_strand_id
1 'polypeptide(L)'
;MGGPYPSKTAAIGGLPTVSTDVPIDAVFIFLYVCFAATNMTIFQLNRRKGHKFLPSAALFGFCMARIATLSLRIAWATTPHNVRLAIAASIFVNAGILIIYVINLILAQRILRATHPELGWNPTLRAAYKVLYACIAGALIMVITSVVLSSYTLNTHTKQACRDIQLAAITYLLVFTCLPAIHVALAIFLPRSPHTENFGKGSMKSKLIIVTSTALLCMLIAGFKTGIAWMPPRSVTSPPWYTSKACFYIFNFSLEILLLCILTFTRIDKRFFVPDGSKQAGDHTRLAEQGQDKTERHSWYTASQGSESGLQLACLRYLRTKTIFPSTSTSSFARPSPIQYPPFNPLSVNGASKCVRSFSTTTPRQDWLTPKRPEVRKSHVGRPRMPTGGSMRGTTVVWGDYGLRMKDHDRRVSAKQLKNAEETINRRLRGERFRLYKRVSANIGVYTKGSDVRMGKGKGKFDYWAARIPVSRVVFEIKSNLHEQVVRDAFRLAGNKLPGLWEFVKKGDPPMVGITKLSPGVTLQSLKEARREVEAKDKSESEPQTQPIVPPTVKVPPHTISTGLDPPATTVHVAP
;
A
#
# COMPACT_ATOMS: atom_id res chain seq x y z
N MET A 1 -36.15 -24.67 -21.12
CA MET A 1 -34.72 -24.61 -21.48
C MET A 1 -34.17 -26.02 -21.43
N GLY A 2 -34.04 -26.69 -22.58
CA GLY A 2 -33.39 -28.01 -22.68
C GLY A 2 -31.87 -27.84 -22.81
N GLY A 3 -31.10 -28.70 -22.15
CA GLY A 3 -29.63 -28.67 -22.12
C GLY A 3 -29.06 -28.87 -20.71
N PRO A 4 -27.79 -29.30 -20.56
CA PRO A 4 -26.74 -29.34 -21.57
C PRO A 4 -26.74 -30.60 -22.46
N TYR A 5 -26.42 -30.42 -23.74
CA TYR A 5 -26.33 -31.49 -24.74
C TYR A 5 -24.87 -31.95 -24.91
N PRO A 6 -24.61 -33.26 -25.06
CA PRO A 6 -23.26 -33.77 -25.32
C PRO A 6 -22.75 -33.30 -26.69
N SER A 7 -21.46 -32.94 -26.76
CA SER A 7 -20.81 -32.60 -28.03
C SER A 7 -20.72 -33.83 -28.94
N LYS A 8 -21.13 -33.67 -30.19
CA LYS A 8 -20.97 -34.70 -31.25
C LYS A 8 -19.60 -34.62 -31.95
N THR A 9 -18.79 -33.61 -31.62
CA THR A 9 -17.46 -33.37 -32.19
C THR A 9 -16.38 -33.96 -31.29
N ALA A 10 -15.40 -34.63 -31.88
CA ALA A 10 -14.24 -35.16 -31.17
C ALA A 10 -13.45 -34.02 -30.49
N ALA A 11 -13.35 -34.07 -29.17
CA ALA A 11 -12.55 -33.14 -28.38
C ALA A 11 -11.15 -33.71 -28.11
N ILE A 12 -10.17 -32.83 -27.94
CA ILE A 12 -8.81 -33.22 -27.57
C ILE A 12 -8.81 -33.98 -26.23
N GLY A 13 -8.18 -35.15 -26.21
CA GLY A 13 -8.11 -36.02 -25.04
C GLY A 13 -9.32 -36.95 -24.87
N GLY A 14 -10.27 -36.92 -25.81
CA GLY A 14 -11.40 -37.84 -25.87
C GLY A 14 -12.23 -37.90 -24.58
N LEU A 15 -12.97 -39.01 -24.43
CA LEU A 15 -13.66 -39.33 -23.18
C LEU A 15 -12.65 -39.90 -22.17
N PRO A 16 -12.54 -39.34 -20.96
CA PRO A 16 -11.60 -39.83 -19.96
C PRO A 16 -12.05 -41.19 -19.41
N THR A 17 -11.09 -42.06 -19.06
CA THR A 17 -11.34 -43.40 -18.51
C THR A 17 -10.59 -43.61 -17.21
N VAL A 18 -11.22 -44.29 -16.26
CA VAL A 18 -10.68 -44.48 -14.90
C VAL A 18 -9.33 -45.18 -14.90
N SER A 19 -9.15 -46.22 -15.71
CA SER A 19 -7.92 -47.02 -15.74
C SER A 19 -6.69 -46.27 -16.26
N THR A 20 -6.87 -45.23 -17.08
CA THR A 20 -5.75 -44.51 -17.71
C THR A 20 -5.62 -43.07 -17.23
N ASP A 21 -6.72 -42.30 -17.20
CA ASP A 21 -6.65 -40.85 -16.92
C ASP A 21 -6.42 -40.60 -15.42
N VAL A 22 -7.02 -41.38 -14.52
CA VAL A 22 -6.88 -41.18 -13.07
C VAL A 22 -5.43 -41.32 -12.57
N PRO A 23 -4.67 -42.38 -12.90
CA PRO A 23 -3.27 -42.47 -12.46
C PRO A 23 -2.40 -41.35 -13.06
N ILE A 24 -2.62 -41.00 -14.33
CA ILE A 24 -1.88 -39.91 -15.00
C ILE A 24 -2.19 -38.56 -14.34
N ASP A 25 -3.47 -38.25 -14.12
CA ASP A 25 -3.93 -37.03 -13.48
C ASP A 25 -3.41 -36.92 -12.04
N ALA A 26 -3.36 -38.02 -11.29
CA ALA A 26 -2.82 -38.05 -9.92
C ALA A 26 -1.32 -37.67 -9.88
N VAL A 27 -0.52 -38.19 -10.81
CA VAL A 27 0.91 -37.81 -10.94
C VAL A 27 1.05 -36.33 -11.26
N PHE A 28 0.28 -35.81 -12.21
CA PHE A 28 0.32 -34.39 -12.54
C PHE A 28 -0.15 -33.49 -11.39
N ILE A 29 -1.21 -33.87 -10.66
CA ILE A 29 -1.67 -33.15 -9.46
C ILE A 29 -0.55 -33.08 -8.43
N PHE A 30 0.13 -34.19 -8.16
CA PHE A 30 1.27 -34.21 -7.23
C PHE A 30 2.36 -33.21 -7.64
N LEU A 31 2.76 -33.21 -8.91
CA LEU A 31 3.75 -32.26 -9.44
C LEU A 31 3.29 -30.81 -9.27
N TYR A 32 2.04 -30.48 -9.63
CA TYR A 32 1.51 -29.13 -9.47
C TYR A 32 1.40 -28.69 -8.00
N VAL A 33 1.09 -29.61 -7.07
CA VAL A 33 1.09 -29.34 -5.63
C VAL A 33 2.51 -29.00 -5.15
N CYS A 34 3.53 -29.76 -5.57
CA CYS A 34 4.93 -29.45 -5.25
C CYS A 34 5.34 -28.06 -5.76
N PHE A 35 4.97 -27.71 -7.00
CA PHE A 35 5.26 -26.38 -7.54
C PHE A 35 4.44 -25.27 -6.88
N ALA A 36 3.19 -25.54 -6.50
CA ALA A 36 2.35 -24.58 -5.77
C ALA A 36 2.97 -24.26 -4.40
N ALA A 37 3.36 -25.29 -3.65
CA ALA A 37 4.05 -25.15 -2.37
C ALA A 37 5.36 -24.37 -2.52
N THR A 38 6.16 -24.70 -3.52
CA THR A 38 7.43 -24.00 -3.81
C THR A 38 7.21 -22.53 -4.14
N ASN A 39 6.31 -22.20 -5.07
CA ASN A 39 6.03 -20.82 -5.49
C ASN A 39 5.40 -19.98 -4.36
N MET A 40 4.51 -20.59 -3.56
CA MET A 40 3.94 -19.95 -2.37
C MET A 40 5.02 -19.67 -1.32
N THR A 41 5.92 -20.62 -1.08
CA THR A 41 7.05 -20.45 -0.14
C THR A 41 7.98 -19.33 -0.59
N ILE A 42 8.32 -19.30 -1.88
CA ILE A 42 9.11 -18.20 -2.48
C ILE A 42 8.41 -16.86 -2.29
N PHE A 43 7.11 -16.78 -2.59
CA PHE A 43 6.34 -15.54 -2.43
C PHE A 43 6.28 -15.06 -0.98
N GLN A 44 6.02 -15.95 -0.02
CA GLN A 44 5.95 -15.60 1.39
C GLN A 44 7.32 -15.15 1.94
N LEU A 45 8.40 -15.85 1.61
CA LEU A 45 9.76 -15.47 2.00
C LEU A 45 10.14 -14.09 1.46
N ASN A 46 9.82 -13.82 0.18
CA ASN A 46 10.07 -12.52 -0.43
C ASN A 46 9.21 -11.43 0.22
N ARG A 47 7.92 -11.71 0.49
CA ARG A 47 7.02 -10.77 1.17
C ARG A 47 7.48 -10.41 2.59
N ARG A 48 8.03 -11.38 3.35
CA ARG A 48 8.63 -11.12 4.68
C ARG A 48 9.82 -10.17 4.61
N LYS A 49 10.58 -10.20 3.53
CA LYS A 49 11.72 -9.30 3.27
C LYS A 49 11.31 -7.96 2.63
N GLY A 50 10.01 -7.69 2.48
CA GLY A 50 9.53 -6.49 1.78
C GLY A 50 9.66 -6.57 0.25
N HIS A 51 10.07 -7.70 -0.31
CA HIS A 51 10.22 -7.92 -1.75
C HIS A 51 8.91 -8.45 -2.32
N LYS A 52 8.12 -7.59 -3.00
CA LYS A 52 6.87 -8.01 -3.64
C LYS A 52 7.12 -8.41 -5.08
N PHE A 53 7.10 -9.72 -5.36
CA PHE A 53 7.21 -10.23 -6.72
C PHE A 53 5.91 -10.93 -7.13
N LEU A 54 5.02 -10.16 -7.75
CA LEU A 54 3.67 -10.59 -8.13
C LEU A 54 3.64 -11.82 -9.07
N PRO A 55 4.59 -12.01 -10.02
CA PRO A 55 4.58 -13.20 -10.88
C PRO A 55 4.70 -14.53 -10.11
N SER A 56 5.40 -14.59 -8.96
CA SER A 56 5.43 -15.82 -8.14
C SER A 56 4.07 -16.17 -7.54
N ALA A 57 3.27 -15.16 -7.15
CA ALA A 57 1.90 -15.40 -6.69
C ALA A 57 0.99 -15.86 -7.84
N ALA A 58 1.21 -15.33 -9.05
CA ALA A 58 0.48 -15.75 -10.24
C ALA A 58 0.83 -17.20 -10.64
N LEU A 59 2.10 -17.63 -10.53
CA LEU A 59 2.50 -19.04 -10.74
C LEU A 59 1.83 -19.98 -9.74
N PHE A 60 1.70 -19.58 -8.48
CA PHE A 60 0.90 -20.34 -7.51
C PHE A 60 -0.57 -20.46 -7.96
N GLY A 61 -1.19 -19.35 -8.39
CA GLY A 61 -2.56 -19.37 -8.91
C GLY A 61 -2.73 -20.26 -10.14
N PHE A 62 -1.73 -20.29 -11.02
CA PHE A 62 -1.68 -21.20 -12.16
C PHE A 62 -1.66 -22.68 -11.73
N CYS A 63 -0.83 -23.06 -10.76
CA CYS A 63 -0.82 -24.43 -10.23
C CYS A 63 -2.19 -24.81 -9.64
N MET A 64 -2.82 -23.90 -8.88
CA MET A 64 -4.16 -24.15 -8.31
C MET A 64 -5.22 -24.35 -9.40
N ALA A 65 -5.19 -23.55 -10.46
CA ALA A 65 -6.08 -23.72 -11.60
C ALA A 65 -5.86 -25.08 -12.30
N ARG A 66 -4.62 -25.56 -12.39
CA ARG A 66 -4.29 -26.87 -12.98
C ARG A 66 -4.66 -28.06 -12.11
N ILE A 67 -4.49 -27.95 -10.79
CA ILE A 67 -5.00 -28.94 -9.84
C ILE A 67 -6.52 -29.06 -10.01
N ALA A 68 -7.26 -27.94 -10.03
CA ALA A 68 -8.70 -27.95 -10.27
C ALA A 68 -9.06 -28.56 -11.63
N THR A 69 -8.31 -28.24 -12.69
CA THR A 69 -8.52 -28.80 -14.04
C THR A 69 -8.44 -30.33 -14.03
N LEU A 70 -7.41 -30.89 -13.39
CA LEU A 70 -7.17 -32.33 -13.34
C LEU A 70 -8.16 -33.03 -12.40
N SER A 71 -8.50 -32.42 -11.26
CA SER A 71 -9.55 -32.94 -10.38
C SER A 71 -10.91 -33.02 -11.08
N LEU A 72 -11.26 -32.03 -11.91
CA LEU A 72 -12.46 -32.07 -12.74
C LEU A 72 -12.38 -33.17 -13.83
N ARG A 73 -11.20 -33.43 -14.38
CA ARG A 73 -10.99 -34.52 -15.35
C ARG A 73 -11.16 -35.91 -14.71
N ILE A 74 -10.64 -36.11 -13.50
CA ILE A 74 -10.88 -37.32 -12.68
C ILE A 74 -12.37 -37.49 -12.39
N ALA A 75 -13.05 -36.43 -11.95
CA ALA A 75 -14.48 -36.46 -11.65
C ALA A 75 -15.33 -36.79 -12.90
N TRP A 76 -14.91 -36.30 -14.08
CA TRP A 76 -15.56 -36.66 -15.32
C TRP A 76 -15.27 -38.11 -15.74
N ALA A 77 -14.07 -38.65 -15.46
CA ALA A 77 -13.73 -40.05 -15.70
C ALA A 77 -14.59 -41.03 -14.90
N THR A 78 -14.95 -40.68 -13.65
CA THR A 78 -15.82 -41.51 -12.81
C THR A 78 -17.30 -41.37 -13.16
N THR A 79 -17.71 -40.26 -13.79
CA THR A 79 -19.09 -40.00 -14.18
C THR A 79 -19.19 -39.50 -15.63
N PRO A 80 -18.89 -40.35 -16.63
CA PRO A 80 -18.72 -39.94 -18.02
C PRO A 80 -19.99 -39.35 -18.66
N HIS A 81 -21.17 -39.70 -18.14
CA HIS A 81 -22.47 -39.23 -18.63
C HIS A 81 -22.81 -37.79 -18.18
N ASN A 82 -22.05 -37.22 -17.24
CA ASN A 82 -22.32 -35.88 -16.73
C ASN A 82 -21.71 -34.80 -17.62
N VAL A 83 -22.50 -34.29 -18.55
CA VAL A 83 -22.09 -33.26 -19.53
C VAL A 83 -21.64 -31.95 -18.85
N ARG A 84 -22.17 -31.61 -17.66
CA ARG A 84 -21.78 -30.40 -16.94
C ARG A 84 -20.32 -30.45 -16.47
N LEU A 85 -19.87 -31.62 -16.02
CA LEU A 85 -18.47 -31.83 -15.64
C LEU A 85 -17.55 -31.74 -16.86
N ALA A 86 -17.96 -32.29 -18.00
CA ALA A 86 -17.23 -32.19 -19.26
C ALA A 86 -17.03 -30.73 -19.70
N ILE A 87 -18.09 -29.91 -19.64
CA ILE A 87 -18.04 -28.48 -19.98
C ILE A 87 -17.10 -27.75 -19.02
N ALA A 88 -17.24 -27.97 -17.71
CA ALA A 88 -16.39 -27.34 -16.71
C ALA A 88 -14.91 -27.72 -16.89
N ALA A 89 -14.61 -29.00 -17.11
CA ALA A 89 -13.25 -29.47 -17.37
C ALA A 89 -12.64 -28.78 -18.60
N SER A 90 -13.40 -28.67 -19.70
CA SER A 90 -12.95 -28.00 -20.93
C SER A 90 -12.64 -26.52 -20.72
N ILE A 91 -13.48 -25.80 -19.96
CA ILE A 91 -13.25 -24.40 -19.62
C ILE A 91 -11.93 -24.22 -18.87
N PHE A 92 -11.67 -25.03 -17.85
CA PHE A 92 -10.44 -24.94 -17.05
C PHE A 92 -9.18 -25.34 -17.83
N VAL A 93 -9.26 -26.32 -18.73
CA VAL A 93 -8.15 -26.69 -19.64
C VAL A 93 -7.70 -25.48 -20.47
N ASN A 94 -8.65 -24.70 -21.00
CA ASN A 94 -8.38 -23.55 -21.86
C ASN A 94 -8.01 -22.29 -21.07
N ALA A 95 -8.68 -22.01 -19.96
CA ALA A 95 -8.47 -20.80 -19.17
C ALA A 95 -7.14 -20.78 -18.40
N GLY A 96 -6.67 -21.95 -17.93
CA GLY A 96 -5.52 -22.05 -17.02
C GLY A 96 -4.23 -21.44 -17.57
N ILE A 97 -3.90 -21.69 -18.85
CA ILE A 97 -2.63 -21.26 -19.45
C ILE A 97 -2.48 -19.74 -19.60
N LEU A 98 -3.58 -18.99 -19.61
CA LEU A 98 -3.57 -17.54 -19.84
C LEU A 98 -2.70 -16.78 -18.82
N ILE A 99 -2.64 -17.27 -17.59
CA ILE A 99 -1.79 -16.69 -16.53
C ILE A 99 -0.32 -16.72 -16.96
N ILE A 100 0.14 -17.82 -17.57
CA ILE A 100 1.52 -17.97 -18.04
C ILE A 100 1.80 -17.03 -19.21
N TYR A 101 0.86 -16.89 -20.15
CA TYR A 101 1.01 -15.95 -21.26
C TYR A 101 1.20 -14.52 -20.76
N VAL A 102 0.39 -14.10 -19.78
CA VAL A 102 0.52 -12.78 -19.15
C VAL A 102 1.86 -12.62 -18.45
N ILE A 103 2.32 -13.63 -17.70
CA ILE A 103 3.64 -13.62 -17.04
C ILE A 103 4.76 -13.45 -18.08
N ASN A 104 4.74 -14.23 -19.15
CA ASN A 104 5.78 -14.21 -20.18
C ASN A 104 5.87 -12.84 -20.86
N LEU A 105 4.73 -12.19 -21.12
CA LEU A 105 4.71 -10.83 -21.64
C LEU A 105 5.24 -9.80 -20.63
N ILE A 106 4.90 -9.93 -19.34
CA ILE A 106 5.43 -9.04 -18.30
C ILE A 106 6.96 -9.16 -18.21
N LEU A 107 7.52 -10.38 -18.30
CA LEU A 107 8.96 -10.60 -18.28
C LEU A 107 9.65 -10.02 -19.52
N ALA A 108 9.09 -10.24 -20.71
CA ALA A 108 9.59 -9.66 -21.96
C ALA A 108 9.56 -8.13 -21.95
N GLN A 109 8.47 -7.53 -21.45
CA GLN A 109 8.37 -6.09 -21.29
C GLN A 109 9.44 -5.52 -20.35
N ARG A 110 9.79 -6.22 -19.27
CA ARG A 110 10.87 -5.80 -18.35
C ARG A 110 12.22 -5.81 -19.05
N ILE A 111 12.49 -6.79 -19.91
CA ILE A 111 13.72 -6.83 -20.72
C ILE A 111 13.75 -5.66 -21.70
N LEU A 112 12.63 -5.38 -22.38
CA LEU A 112 12.56 -4.28 -23.35
C LEU A 112 12.82 -2.93 -22.67
N ARG A 113 12.20 -2.67 -21.51
CA ARG A 113 12.43 -1.41 -20.75
C ARG A 113 13.86 -1.23 -20.27
N ALA A 114 14.55 -2.33 -19.95
CA ALA A 114 15.93 -2.30 -19.49
C ALA A 114 16.95 -2.14 -20.63
N THR A 115 16.62 -2.65 -21.82
CA THR A 115 17.50 -2.63 -22.99
C THR A 115 17.32 -1.36 -23.81
N HIS A 116 16.08 -0.89 -23.96
CA HIS A 116 15.71 0.32 -24.70
C HIS A 116 14.73 1.16 -23.86
N PRO A 117 15.23 2.00 -22.94
CA PRO A 117 14.37 2.80 -22.08
C PRO A 117 13.43 3.76 -22.85
N GLU A 118 13.92 4.39 -23.93
CA GLU A 118 13.14 5.31 -24.76
C GLU A 118 11.87 4.67 -25.33
N LEU A 119 11.98 3.44 -25.84
CA LEU A 119 10.84 2.68 -26.36
C LEU A 119 9.97 2.14 -25.23
N GLY A 120 10.61 1.57 -24.19
CA GLY A 120 9.92 0.88 -23.12
C GLY A 120 9.07 1.78 -22.19
N TRP A 121 9.42 3.06 -22.08
CA TRP A 121 8.72 4.05 -21.25
C TRP A 121 7.76 4.94 -22.02
N ASN A 122 7.62 4.74 -23.34
CA ASN A 122 6.68 5.52 -24.16
C ASN A 122 5.22 5.34 -23.66
N PRO A 123 4.47 6.45 -23.42
CA PRO A 123 3.10 6.40 -22.95
C PRO A 123 2.16 5.62 -23.88
N THR A 124 2.40 5.64 -25.19
CA THR A 124 1.64 4.91 -26.20
C THR A 124 1.80 3.41 -26.02
N LEU A 125 3.05 2.93 -25.87
CA LEU A 125 3.35 1.53 -25.62
C LEU A 125 2.70 1.06 -24.31
N ARG A 126 2.75 1.89 -23.26
CA ARG A 126 2.11 1.61 -21.98
C ARG A 126 0.58 1.50 -22.08
N ALA A 127 -0.06 2.36 -22.87
CA ALA A 127 -1.49 2.28 -23.14
C ALA A 127 -1.83 1.02 -23.95
N ALA A 128 -1.05 0.72 -24.99
CA ALA A 128 -1.21 -0.47 -25.82
C ALA A 128 -1.20 -1.77 -25.00
N TYR A 129 -0.27 -1.94 -24.05
CA TYR A 129 -0.28 -3.13 -23.18
C TYR A 129 -1.52 -3.23 -22.28
N LYS A 130 -2.04 -2.10 -21.77
CA LYS A 130 -3.26 -2.13 -20.96
C LYS A 130 -4.46 -2.60 -21.78
N VAL A 131 -4.58 -2.07 -23.01
CA VAL A 131 -5.60 -2.51 -23.97
C VAL A 131 -5.43 -3.99 -24.27
N LEU A 132 -4.20 -4.43 -24.56
CA LEU A 132 -3.90 -5.82 -24.85
C LEU A 132 -4.28 -6.77 -23.69
N TYR A 133 -3.98 -6.41 -22.44
CA TYR A 133 -4.41 -7.20 -21.27
C TYR A 133 -5.93 -7.21 -21.10
N ALA A 134 -6.62 -6.10 -21.37
CA ALA A 134 -8.08 -6.06 -21.36
C ALA A 134 -8.68 -6.96 -22.45
N CYS A 135 -8.08 -6.97 -23.65
CA CYS A 135 -8.47 -7.83 -24.75
C CYS A 135 -8.28 -9.32 -24.43
N ILE A 136 -7.25 -9.71 -23.67
CA ILE A 136 -7.12 -11.11 -23.20
C ILE A 136 -8.28 -11.49 -22.27
N ALA A 137 -8.64 -10.61 -21.32
CA ALA A 137 -9.77 -10.86 -20.43
C ALA A 137 -11.09 -10.93 -21.22
N GLY A 138 -11.27 -10.06 -22.20
CA GLY A 138 -12.41 -10.11 -23.13
C GLY A 138 -12.44 -11.42 -23.92
N ALA A 139 -11.32 -11.83 -24.52
CA ALA A 139 -11.20 -13.09 -25.26
C ALA A 139 -11.53 -14.31 -24.39
N LEU A 140 -11.08 -14.33 -23.12
CA LEU A 140 -11.43 -15.38 -22.17
C LEU A 140 -12.94 -15.45 -21.92
N ILE A 141 -13.58 -14.31 -21.67
CA ILE A 141 -15.04 -14.23 -21.45
C ILE A 141 -15.79 -14.71 -22.70
N MET A 142 -15.38 -14.27 -23.89
CA MET A 142 -15.97 -14.68 -25.17
C MET A 142 -15.83 -16.19 -25.40
N VAL A 143 -14.68 -16.79 -25.07
CA VAL A 143 -14.49 -18.24 -25.17
C VAL A 143 -15.37 -19.00 -24.19
N ILE A 144 -15.40 -18.59 -22.92
CA ILE A 144 -16.21 -19.28 -21.89
C ILE A 144 -17.69 -19.23 -22.27
N THR A 145 -18.19 -18.04 -22.61
CA THR A 145 -19.60 -17.86 -23.01
C THR A 145 -19.94 -18.65 -24.26
N SER A 146 -19.07 -18.68 -25.26
CA SER A 146 -19.28 -19.45 -26.49
C SER A 146 -19.25 -20.97 -26.25
N VAL A 147 -18.36 -21.47 -25.38
CA VAL A 147 -18.32 -22.91 -25.00
C VAL A 147 -19.60 -23.32 -24.28
N VAL A 148 -20.03 -22.51 -23.31
CA VAL A 148 -21.27 -22.77 -22.57
C VAL A 148 -22.47 -22.70 -23.53
N LEU A 149 -22.62 -21.63 -24.30
CA LEU A 149 -23.75 -21.45 -25.21
C LEU A 149 -23.82 -22.56 -26.27
N SER A 150 -22.68 -22.96 -26.84
CA SER A 150 -22.59 -24.08 -27.78
C SER A 150 -23.08 -25.42 -27.20
N SER A 151 -23.06 -25.56 -25.87
CA SER A 151 -23.49 -26.78 -25.17
C SER A 151 -24.98 -26.77 -24.80
N TYR A 152 -25.64 -25.62 -24.84
CA TYR A 152 -27.07 -25.46 -24.50
C TYR A 152 -27.96 -25.17 -25.72
N THR A 153 -27.37 -24.92 -26.89
CA THR A 153 -28.12 -24.70 -28.14
C THR A 153 -28.06 -25.92 -29.05
N LEU A 154 -29.17 -26.25 -29.71
CA LEU A 154 -29.21 -27.21 -30.82
C LEU A 154 -29.17 -26.53 -32.19
N ASN A 155 -29.42 -25.22 -32.25
CA ASN A 155 -29.46 -24.44 -33.48
C ASN A 155 -28.08 -24.39 -34.16
N THR A 156 -28.02 -24.84 -35.42
CA THR A 156 -26.79 -24.90 -36.22
C THR A 156 -26.17 -23.52 -36.45
N HIS A 157 -26.98 -22.48 -36.69
CA HIS A 157 -26.50 -21.11 -36.90
C HIS A 157 -25.82 -20.55 -35.65
N THR A 158 -26.42 -20.78 -34.47
CA THR A 158 -25.81 -20.37 -33.19
C THR A 158 -24.52 -21.15 -32.90
N LYS A 159 -24.46 -22.44 -33.25
CA LYS A 159 -23.23 -23.25 -33.09
C LYS A 159 -22.10 -22.76 -34.00
N GLN A 160 -22.40 -22.38 -35.24
CA GLN A 160 -21.43 -21.80 -36.16
C GLN A 160 -20.90 -20.46 -35.62
N ALA A 161 -21.78 -19.56 -35.19
CA ALA A 161 -21.36 -18.30 -34.58
C ALA A 161 -20.48 -18.51 -33.33
N CYS A 162 -20.85 -19.43 -32.43
CA CYS A 162 -20.02 -19.78 -31.27
C CYS A 162 -18.65 -20.34 -31.68
N ARG A 163 -18.60 -21.13 -32.77
CA ARG A 163 -17.37 -21.69 -33.31
C ARG A 163 -16.47 -20.60 -33.87
N ASP A 164 -17.01 -19.66 -34.64
CA ASP A 164 -16.25 -18.53 -35.20
C ASP A 164 -15.66 -17.66 -34.09
N ILE A 165 -16.42 -17.40 -33.03
CA ILE A 165 -15.94 -16.68 -31.85
C ILE A 165 -14.78 -17.42 -31.17
N GLN A 166 -14.89 -18.75 -31.01
CA GLN A 166 -13.81 -19.56 -30.43
C GLN A 166 -12.55 -19.56 -31.31
N LEU A 167 -12.70 -19.63 -32.64
CA LEU A 167 -11.60 -19.55 -33.61
C LEU A 167 -10.91 -18.18 -33.59
N ALA A 168 -11.68 -17.10 -33.56
CA ALA A 168 -11.15 -15.74 -33.47
C ALA A 168 -10.37 -15.55 -32.15
N ALA A 169 -10.94 -15.99 -31.02
CA ALA A 169 -10.31 -15.83 -29.73
C ALA A 169 -9.03 -16.66 -29.58
N ILE A 170 -9.01 -17.91 -30.04
CA ILE A 170 -7.80 -18.75 -29.94
C ILE A 170 -6.68 -18.25 -30.86
N THR A 171 -7.04 -17.72 -32.04
CA THR A 171 -6.10 -17.07 -32.96
C THR A 171 -5.51 -15.79 -32.36
N TYR A 172 -6.35 -14.98 -31.71
CA TYR A 172 -5.88 -13.80 -30.96
C TYR A 172 -4.90 -14.20 -29.84
N LEU A 173 -5.19 -15.26 -29.10
CA LEU A 173 -4.29 -15.76 -28.06
C LEU A 173 -2.95 -16.26 -28.62
N LEU A 174 -2.94 -16.86 -29.82
CA LEU A 174 -1.69 -17.21 -30.52
C LEU A 174 -0.88 -15.97 -30.91
N VAL A 175 -1.52 -14.94 -31.46
CA VAL A 175 -0.84 -13.66 -31.77
C VAL A 175 -0.24 -13.06 -30.49
N PHE A 176 -0.98 -13.12 -29.38
CA PHE A 176 -0.50 -12.65 -28.08
C PHE A 176 0.74 -13.41 -27.59
N THR A 177 0.82 -14.74 -27.77
CA THR A 177 1.99 -15.52 -27.35
C THR A 177 3.22 -15.31 -28.22
N CYS A 178 3.07 -14.79 -29.44
CA CYS A 178 4.18 -14.34 -30.29
C CYS A 178 4.78 -13.01 -29.83
N LEU A 179 4.03 -12.17 -29.11
CA LEU A 179 4.52 -10.85 -28.68
C LEU A 179 5.80 -10.92 -27.83
N PRO A 180 5.94 -11.75 -26.79
CA PRO A 180 7.20 -11.89 -26.06
C PRO A 180 8.42 -12.17 -26.96
N ALA A 181 8.26 -13.01 -28.00
CA ALA A 181 9.33 -13.30 -28.95
C ALA A 181 9.70 -12.06 -29.78
N ILE A 182 8.70 -11.28 -30.22
CA ILE A 182 8.92 -10.01 -30.93
C ILE A 182 9.69 -9.02 -30.04
N HIS A 183 9.36 -8.92 -28.75
CA HIS A 183 10.04 -8.01 -27.81
C HIS A 183 11.50 -8.41 -27.58
N VAL A 184 11.76 -9.72 -27.50
CA VAL A 184 13.11 -10.26 -27.42
C VAL A 184 13.89 -10.00 -28.71
N ALA A 185 13.27 -10.20 -29.87
CA ALA A 185 13.88 -9.91 -31.16
C ALA A 185 14.25 -8.42 -31.28
N LEU A 186 13.34 -7.52 -30.91
CA LEU A 186 13.61 -6.08 -30.85
C LEU A 186 14.80 -5.76 -29.93
N ALA A 187 14.90 -6.42 -28.77
CA ALA A 187 16.01 -6.22 -27.84
C ALA A 187 17.37 -6.77 -28.33
N ILE A 188 17.37 -7.69 -29.31
CA ILE A 188 18.59 -8.25 -29.91
C ILE A 188 19.02 -7.45 -31.13
N PHE A 189 18.07 -7.10 -32.00
CA PHE A 189 18.34 -6.51 -33.31
C PHE A 189 18.46 -4.98 -33.31
N LEU A 190 17.85 -4.25 -32.36
CA LEU A 190 18.09 -2.82 -32.25
C LEU A 190 19.47 -2.54 -31.64
N PRO A 191 20.20 -1.53 -32.14
CA PRO A 191 21.45 -1.08 -31.54
C PRO A 191 21.22 -0.69 -30.07
N ARG A 192 22.07 -1.20 -29.18
CA ARG A 192 21.94 -0.94 -27.74
C ARG A 192 22.10 0.55 -27.47
N SER A 193 21.13 1.10 -26.73
CA SER A 193 21.22 2.48 -26.25
C SER A 193 22.39 2.61 -25.26
N PRO A 194 23.07 3.76 -25.19
CA PRO A 194 24.13 4.01 -24.19
C PRO A 194 23.63 3.93 -22.74
N HIS A 195 22.31 3.92 -22.51
CA HIS A 195 21.68 3.85 -21.19
C HIS A 195 21.15 2.45 -20.82
N THR A 196 21.78 1.36 -21.29
CA THR A 196 21.36 0.00 -20.91
C THR A 196 21.56 -0.28 -19.42
N GLU A 197 20.53 -0.79 -18.75
CA GLU A 197 20.56 -1.07 -17.31
C GLU A 197 20.34 -2.54 -16.99
N ASN A 198 21.20 -3.10 -16.13
CA ASN A 198 20.98 -4.41 -15.55
C ASN A 198 20.07 -4.28 -14.32
N PHE A 199 18.96 -5.02 -14.29
CA PHE A 199 18.04 -5.07 -13.13
C PHE A 199 17.96 -6.46 -12.50
N GLY A 200 17.78 -6.56 -11.18
CA GLY A 200 17.76 -7.86 -10.50
C GLY A 200 19.10 -8.62 -10.56
N LYS A 201 19.09 -9.91 -10.22
CA LYS A 201 20.31 -10.73 -10.18
C LYS A 201 20.62 -11.41 -11.53
N GLY A 202 21.91 -11.46 -11.88
CA GLY A 202 22.41 -12.20 -13.04
C GLY A 202 22.46 -11.41 -14.35
N SER A 203 23.20 -11.94 -15.33
CA SER A 203 23.44 -11.30 -16.62
C SER A 203 22.15 -11.15 -17.45
N MET A 204 22.04 -10.08 -18.23
CA MET A 204 20.94 -9.86 -19.19
C MET A 204 20.86 -10.97 -20.25
N LYS A 205 21.98 -11.57 -20.65
CA LYS A 205 21.98 -12.73 -21.56
C LYS A 205 21.20 -13.90 -20.95
N SER A 206 21.39 -14.15 -19.65
CA SER A 206 20.70 -15.25 -18.95
C SER A 206 19.19 -14.99 -18.83
N LYS A 207 18.77 -13.74 -18.65
CA LYS A 207 17.34 -13.35 -18.65
C LYS A 207 16.72 -13.50 -20.04
N LEU A 208 17.45 -13.13 -21.08
CA LEU A 208 17.05 -13.28 -22.46
C LEU A 208 16.78 -14.75 -22.79
N ILE A 209 17.73 -15.64 -22.46
CA ILE A 209 17.58 -17.10 -22.66
C ILE A 209 16.34 -17.64 -21.96
N ILE A 210 16.07 -17.20 -20.72
CA ILE A 210 14.87 -17.62 -19.98
C ILE A 210 13.60 -17.19 -20.74
N VAL A 211 13.48 -15.93 -21.14
CA VAL A 211 12.27 -15.44 -21.81
C VAL A 211 12.11 -16.03 -23.21
N THR A 212 13.20 -16.21 -23.96
CA THR A 212 13.17 -16.86 -25.28
C THR A 212 12.71 -18.31 -25.16
N SER A 213 13.28 -19.09 -24.23
CA SER A 213 12.87 -20.49 -24.04
C SER A 213 11.40 -20.62 -23.63
N THR A 214 10.93 -19.76 -22.71
CA THR A 214 9.51 -19.77 -22.31
C THR A 214 8.58 -19.25 -23.41
N ALA A 215 9.00 -18.30 -24.25
CA ALA A 215 8.24 -17.84 -25.41
C ALA A 215 8.08 -18.94 -26.47
N LEU A 216 9.16 -19.66 -26.81
CA LEU A 216 9.10 -20.77 -27.75
C LEU A 216 8.12 -21.87 -27.29
N LEU A 217 8.18 -22.24 -26.01
CA LEU A 217 7.25 -23.21 -25.43
C LEU A 217 5.80 -22.70 -25.44
N CYS A 218 5.55 -21.42 -25.12
CA CYS A 218 4.21 -20.84 -25.21
C CYS A 218 3.66 -20.82 -26.65
N MET A 219 4.51 -20.51 -27.64
CA MET A 219 4.13 -20.55 -29.04
C MET A 219 3.82 -21.97 -29.51
N LEU A 220 4.60 -22.98 -29.06
CA LEU A 220 4.31 -24.38 -29.37
C LEU A 220 2.95 -24.83 -28.80
N ILE A 221 2.65 -24.50 -27.54
CA ILE A 221 1.38 -24.85 -26.90
C ILE A 221 0.21 -24.13 -27.61
N ALA A 222 0.31 -22.81 -27.79
CA ALA A 222 -0.73 -22.02 -28.44
C ALA A 222 -0.93 -22.41 -29.90
N GLY A 223 0.16 -22.67 -30.62
CA GLY A 223 0.18 -23.07 -32.03
C GLY A 223 -0.50 -24.42 -32.22
N PHE A 224 -0.18 -25.41 -31.38
CA PHE A 224 -0.86 -26.71 -31.40
C PHE A 224 -2.37 -26.58 -31.12
N LYS A 225 -2.75 -25.83 -30.09
CA LYS A 225 -4.17 -25.59 -29.76
C LYS A 225 -4.92 -24.90 -30.89
N THR A 226 -4.31 -23.89 -31.50
CA THR A 226 -4.87 -23.15 -32.63
C THR A 226 -4.97 -24.05 -33.85
N GLY A 227 -3.93 -24.82 -34.17
CA GLY A 227 -3.93 -25.77 -35.28
C GLY A 227 -5.05 -26.79 -35.18
N ILE A 228 -5.25 -27.40 -34.00
CA ILE A 228 -6.38 -28.31 -33.77
C ILE A 228 -7.72 -27.59 -33.89
N ALA A 229 -7.82 -26.37 -33.36
CA ALA A 229 -9.05 -25.62 -33.43
C ALA A 229 -9.43 -25.28 -34.87
N TRP A 230 -8.49 -24.96 -35.76
CA TRP A 230 -8.79 -24.64 -37.17
C TRP A 230 -9.06 -25.85 -38.06
N MET A 231 -8.72 -27.06 -37.62
CA MET A 231 -9.05 -28.27 -38.38
C MET A 231 -10.58 -28.47 -38.45
N PRO A 232 -11.10 -29.02 -39.58
CA PRO A 232 -12.52 -29.33 -39.73
C PRO A 232 -13.02 -30.22 -38.58
N PRO A 233 -14.19 -29.93 -37.99
CA PRO A 233 -14.74 -30.73 -36.89
C PRO A 233 -15.06 -32.15 -37.37
N ARG A 234 -14.49 -33.15 -36.70
CA ARG A 234 -14.77 -34.57 -36.96
C ARG A 234 -15.65 -35.18 -35.88
N SER A 235 -16.40 -36.22 -36.23
CA SER A 235 -17.27 -36.93 -35.29
C SER A 235 -16.48 -37.65 -34.19
N VAL A 236 -17.10 -37.86 -33.03
CA VAL A 236 -16.51 -38.67 -31.94
C VAL A 236 -16.24 -40.12 -32.36
N THR A 237 -16.95 -40.63 -33.36
CA THR A 237 -16.80 -42.01 -33.88
C THR A 237 -15.55 -42.20 -34.76
N SER A 238 -14.96 -41.13 -35.29
CA SER A 238 -13.76 -41.16 -36.14
C SER A 238 -12.73 -40.10 -35.74
N PRO A 239 -12.15 -40.20 -34.52
CA PRO A 239 -11.27 -39.17 -33.99
C PRO A 239 -9.93 -39.15 -34.74
N PRO A 240 -9.40 -37.97 -35.12
CA PRO A 240 -8.08 -37.86 -35.73
C PRO A 240 -6.96 -38.01 -34.68
N TRP A 241 -5.74 -38.38 -35.12
CA TRP A 241 -4.61 -38.72 -34.24
C TRP A 241 -4.26 -37.64 -33.20
N TYR A 242 -4.41 -36.35 -33.55
CA TYR A 242 -4.11 -35.22 -32.68
C TYR A 242 -5.12 -35.01 -31.54
N THR A 243 -6.26 -35.72 -31.57
CA THR A 243 -7.25 -35.73 -30.48
C THR A 243 -6.98 -36.83 -29.44
N SER A 244 -5.94 -37.63 -29.63
CA SER A 244 -5.55 -38.69 -28.69
C SER A 244 -5.26 -38.19 -27.28
N LYS A 245 -5.41 -39.08 -26.29
CA LYS A 245 -5.08 -38.81 -24.88
C LYS A 245 -3.61 -38.41 -24.70
N ALA A 246 -2.69 -39.04 -25.43
CA ALA A 246 -1.27 -38.71 -25.39
C ALA A 246 -1.03 -37.23 -25.79
N CYS A 247 -1.61 -36.80 -26.91
CA CYS A 247 -1.52 -35.40 -27.36
C CYS A 247 -2.10 -34.42 -26.34
N PHE A 248 -3.22 -34.79 -25.71
CA PHE A 248 -3.82 -33.98 -24.66
C PHE A 248 -2.85 -33.74 -23.49
N TYR A 249 -2.26 -34.81 -22.93
CA TYR A 249 -1.37 -34.72 -21.78
C TYR A 249 -0.05 -34.01 -22.10
N ILE A 250 0.55 -34.31 -23.25
CA ILE A 250 1.83 -33.72 -23.66
C ILE A 250 1.69 -32.20 -23.83
N PHE A 251 0.71 -31.74 -24.63
CA PHE A 251 0.62 -30.33 -24.99
C PHE A 251 -0.10 -29.46 -23.95
N ASN A 252 -0.99 -30.02 -23.12
CA ASN A 252 -1.70 -29.24 -22.10
C ASN A 252 -1.08 -29.31 -20.70
N PHE A 253 -0.23 -30.31 -20.40
CA PHE A 253 0.31 -30.46 -19.03
C PHE A 253 1.81 -30.66 -19.02
N SER A 254 2.38 -31.56 -19.84
CA SER A 254 3.82 -31.81 -19.82
C SER A 254 4.64 -30.58 -20.23
N LEU A 255 4.28 -29.92 -21.33
CA LEU A 255 4.94 -28.67 -21.75
C LEU A 255 4.72 -27.52 -20.75
N GLU A 256 3.58 -27.52 -20.06
CA GLU A 256 3.28 -26.52 -19.03
C GLU A 256 4.10 -26.74 -17.75
N ILE A 257 4.35 -28.00 -17.38
CA ILE A 257 5.28 -28.33 -16.31
C ILE A 257 6.70 -27.96 -16.69
N LEU A 258 7.13 -28.19 -17.92
CA LEU A 258 8.44 -27.74 -18.40
C LEU A 258 8.58 -26.21 -18.29
N LEU A 259 7.54 -25.46 -18.70
CA LEU A 259 7.46 -24.01 -18.49
C LEU A 259 7.59 -23.63 -17.02
N LEU A 260 6.87 -24.33 -16.14
CA LEU A 260 6.86 -24.08 -14.70
C LEU A 260 8.21 -24.43 -14.05
N CYS A 261 8.89 -25.48 -14.50
CA CYS A 261 10.26 -25.83 -14.13
C CYS A 261 11.21 -24.67 -14.46
N ILE A 262 11.18 -24.20 -15.71
CA ILE A 262 12.02 -23.08 -16.15
C ILE A 262 11.74 -21.84 -15.31
N LEU A 263 10.47 -21.44 -15.14
CA LEU A 263 10.09 -20.24 -14.40
C LEU A 263 10.38 -20.33 -12.89
N THR A 264 10.24 -21.50 -12.28
CA THR A 264 10.43 -21.66 -10.82
C THR A 264 11.91 -21.86 -10.47
N PHE A 265 12.62 -22.77 -11.13
CA PHE A 265 13.99 -23.13 -10.77
C PHE A 265 15.02 -22.10 -11.20
N THR A 266 14.78 -21.36 -12.29
CA THR A 266 15.66 -20.24 -12.66
C THR A 266 15.57 -19.06 -11.68
N ARG A 267 14.71 -19.14 -10.66
CA ARG A 267 14.52 -18.10 -9.64
C ARG A 267 14.24 -16.74 -10.27
N ILE A 268 13.20 -16.70 -11.12
CA ILE A 268 12.75 -15.46 -11.78
C ILE A 268 12.44 -14.35 -10.76
N ASP A 269 12.08 -14.73 -9.53
CA ASP A 269 11.83 -13.83 -8.41
C ASP A 269 13.05 -12.98 -8.05
N LYS A 270 14.26 -13.52 -8.19
CA LYS A 270 15.52 -12.80 -7.96
C LYS A 270 16.03 -12.15 -9.25
N ARG A 271 15.89 -12.83 -10.39
CA ARG A 271 16.45 -12.38 -11.68
C ARG A 271 15.70 -11.22 -12.30
N PHE A 272 14.39 -11.16 -12.12
CA PHE A 272 13.53 -10.14 -12.71
C PHE A 272 12.97 -9.17 -11.67
N PHE A 273 13.55 -9.11 -10.47
CA PHE A 273 13.12 -8.19 -9.45
C PHE A 273 13.38 -6.74 -9.88
N VAL A 274 12.35 -5.90 -9.73
CA VAL A 274 12.41 -4.46 -9.94
C VAL A 274 11.83 -3.80 -8.69
N PRO A 275 12.58 -2.94 -7.98
CA PRO A 275 12.08 -2.25 -6.79
C PRO A 275 10.81 -1.44 -7.07
N ASP A 276 9.87 -1.47 -6.13
CA ASP A 276 8.63 -0.69 -6.18
C ASP A 276 8.97 0.81 -6.24
N GLY A 277 8.58 1.49 -7.33
CA GLY A 277 8.79 2.94 -7.48
C GLY A 277 9.62 3.37 -8.69
N SER A 278 10.22 2.44 -9.45
CA SER A 278 10.82 2.78 -10.74
C SER A 278 9.77 3.33 -11.70
N LYS A 279 9.89 4.60 -12.07
CA LYS A 279 8.98 5.34 -12.95
C LYS A 279 9.69 5.88 -14.19
N GLN A 280 11.03 5.82 -14.22
CA GLN A 280 11.87 6.38 -15.28
C GLN A 280 13.11 5.50 -15.53
N ALA A 281 13.77 5.70 -16.66
CA ALA A 281 15.13 5.20 -16.89
C ALA A 281 16.08 5.74 -15.79
N GLY A 282 17.03 4.94 -15.30
CA GLY A 282 17.97 5.34 -14.23
C GLY A 282 17.58 4.90 -12.82
N ASP A 283 16.31 4.57 -12.58
CA ASP A 283 15.82 4.24 -11.23
C ASP A 283 16.38 2.90 -10.70
N HIS A 284 16.83 1.99 -11.57
CA HIS A 284 17.37 0.69 -11.17
C HIS A 284 18.74 0.80 -10.48
N THR A 285 19.60 1.69 -11.01
CA THR A 285 20.94 1.97 -10.47
C THR A 285 20.84 2.82 -9.20
N ARG A 286 20.03 3.87 -9.23
CA ARG A 286 19.87 4.84 -8.12
C ARG A 286 19.31 4.21 -6.84
N LEU A 287 18.38 3.26 -6.98
CA LEU A 287 17.81 2.52 -5.85
C LEU A 287 18.75 1.41 -5.32
N ALA A 288 19.62 0.86 -6.17
CA ALA A 288 20.66 -0.09 -5.75
C ALA A 288 21.76 0.61 -4.93
N GLU A 289 22.22 1.78 -5.36
CA GLU A 289 23.19 2.62 -4.64
C GLU A 289 22.64 3.09 -3.28
N GLN A 290 21.39 3.59 -3.23
CA GLN A 290 20.73 3.97 -1.97
C GLN A 290 20.49 2.78 -1.02
N GLY A 291 20.41 1.56 -1.53
CA GLY A 291 20.28 0.32 -0.76
C GLY A 291 21.59 -0.14 -0.13
N GLN A 292 22.71 -0.01 -0.86
CA GLN A 292 24.06 -0.28 -0.34
C GLN A 292 24.44 0.72 0.76
N ASP A 293 24.22 2.02 0.52
CA ASP A 293 24.54 3.08 1.48
C ASP A 293 23.72 3.00 2.79
N LYS A 294 22.48 2.50 2.73
CA LYS A 294 21.68 2.19 3.95
C LYS A 294 22.17 0.94 4.68
N THR A 295 22.62 -0.08 3.95
CA THR A 295 23.11 -1.34 4.54
C THR A 295 24.45 -1.12 5.22
N GLU A 296 25.34 -0.34 4.59
CA GLU A 296 26.61 0.08 5.17
C GLU A 296 26.37 0.96 6.40
N ARG A 297 25.54 2.01 6.32
CA ARG A 297 25.22 2.82 7.51
C ARG A 297 24.62 2.01 8.66
N HIS A 298 23.74 1.05 8.37
CA HIS A 298 23.17 0.21 9.43
C HIS A 298 24.22 -0.71 10.04
N SER A 299 25.15 -1.26 9.24
CA SER A 299 26.30 -2.05 9.70
C SER A 299 27.22 -1.24 10.62
N TRP A 300 27.52 0.03 10.27
CA TRP A 300 28.30 0.94 11.11
C TRP A 300 27.62 1.25 12.44
N TYR A 301 26.30 1.47 12.46
CA TYR A 301 25.54 1.69 13.71
C TYR A 301 25.42 0.44 14.59
N THR A 302 25.33 -0.76 14.01
CA THR A 302 25.33 -2.02 14.78
C THR A 302 26.71 -2.39 15.31
N ALA A 303 27.78 -2.01 14.61
CA ALA A 303 29.15 -2.20 15.09
C ALA A 303 29.51 -1.23 16.23
N SER A 304 28.97 0.00 16.22
CA SER A 304 29.23 0.99 17.27
C SER A 304 28.44 0.76 18.57
N GLN A 305 27.40 -0.08 18.56
CA GLN A 305 26.60 -0.41 19.77
C GLN A 305 27.02 -1.72 20.45
N GLY A 306 28.03 -2.42 19.93
CA GLY A 306 28.55 -3.68 20.49
C GLY A 306 29.77 -3.54 21.41
N SER A 307 30.20 -2.32 21.74
CA SER A 307 31.37 -2.07 22.59
C SER A 307 30.96 -1.78 24.03
N GLU A 308 30.35 -2.74 24.72
CA GLU A 308 30.30 -2.82 26.19
C GLU A 308 29.68 -4.16 26.63
N SER A 309 30.36 -5.26 26.30
CA SER A 309 30.33 -6.55 27.02
C SER A 309 30.98 -7.65 26.17
N GLY A 310 32.03 -8.27 26.70
CA GLY A 310 32.56 -9.53 26.17
C GLY A 310 33.99 -9.48 25.65
N LEU A 311 34.93 -9.02 26.48
CA LEU A 311 36.37 -9.08 26.22
C LEU A 311 36.97 -10.51 26.31
N GLN A 312 36.18 -11.58 26.18
CA GLN A 312 36.69 -12.95 26.35
C GLN A 312 36.23 -13.98 25.29
N LEU A 313 35.48 -13.57 24.25
CA LEU A 313 35.01 -14.53 23.22
C LEU A 313 35.40 -14.17 21.77
N ALA A 314 36.40 -13.31 21.60
CA ALA A 314 36.93 -12.93 20.28
C ALA A 314 38.24 -13.65 19.90
N CYS A 315 38.88 -14.36 20.83
CA CYS A 315 40.18 -15.01 20.59
C CYS A 315 40.11 -16.42 19.96
N LEU A 316 38.93 -17.03 19.84
CA LEU A 316 38.77 -18.42 19.36
C LEU A 316 38.15 -18.58 17.96
N ARG A 317 38.13 -17.53 17.14
CA ARG A 317 37.72 -17.62 15.71
C ARG A 317 38.75 -17.11 14.71
N TYR A 318 40.01 -16.91 15.14
CA TYR A 318 41.09 -16.45 14.27
C TYR A 318 42.09 -17.55 13.86
N LEU A 319 41.79 -18.83 14.14
CA LEU A 319 42.61 -19.95 13.71
C LEU A 319 41.74 -21.03 13.07
N ARG A 320 41.36 -20.83 11.81
CA ARG A 320 41.20 -21.95 10.87
C ARG A 320 41.38 -21.50 9.43
N THR A 321 42.48 -22.00 8.85
CA THR A 321 42.78 -22.21 7.43
C THR A 321 43.07 -20.99 6.53
N LYS A 322 44.37 -20.63 6.51
CA LYS A 322 45.12 -20.18 5.32
C LYS A 322 45.79 -21.41 4.67
N THR A 323 45.64 -21.56 3.36
CA THR A 323 46.60 -22.15 2.41
C THR A 323 46.37 -21.39 1.07
N ILE A 324 47.26 -20.49 0.62
CA ILE A 324 48.45 -20.70 -0.26
C ILE A 324 47.99 -21.23 -1.65
N PHE A 325 48.13 -20.57 -2.82
CA PHE A 325 49.25 -19.88 -3.51
C PHE A 325 48.73 -19.07 -4.77
N PRO A 326 49.54 -18.42 -5.66
CA PRO A 326 49.49 -16.97 -5.86
C PRO A 326 49.20 -16.42 -7.29
N SER A 327 49.03 -15.09 -7.34
CA SER A 327 49.43 -14.09 -8.34
C SER A 327 49.26 -14.33 -9.85
N THR A 328 48.57 -13.38 -10.51
CA THR A 328 49.16 -12.68 -11.66
C THR A 328 48.65 -11.24 -11.70
N SER A 329 49.63 -10.33 -11.73
CA SER A 329 49.55 -8.89 -11.84
C SER A 329 49.09 -8.43 -13.22
N THR A 330 48.22 -7.43 -13.28
CA THR A 330 48.28 -6.40 -14.33
C THR A 330 47.89 -5.05 -13.74
N SER A 331 48.85 -4.14 -13.81
CA SER A 331 48.76 -2.72 -13.52
C SER A 331 47.97 -2.01 -14.61
N SER A 332 47.25 -0.94 -14.26
CA SER A 332 47.25 0.28 -15.05
C SER A 332 46.43 1.41 -14.42
N PHE A 333 47.17 2.49 -14.16
CA PHE A 333 46.80 3.88 -14.39
C PHE A 333 45.60 4.49 -13.64
N ALA A 334 45.98 5.19 -12.56
CA ALA A 334 45.31 6.39 -12.09
C ALA A 334 45.36 7.50 -13.16
N ARG A 335 44.24 8.19 -13.38
CA ARG A 335 44.17 9.58 -13.87
C ARG A 335 42.78 10.19 -13.55
N PRO A 336 42.64 11.53 -13.59
CA PRO A 336 42.08 12.30 -12.50
C PRO A 336 40.63 12.72 -12.75
N SER A 337 39.96 13.10 -11.68
CA SER A 337 38.66 13.75 -11.66
C SER A 337 38.69 15.11 -12.39
N PRO A 338 37.68 15.43 -13.22
CA PRO A 338 37.34 16.80 -13.54
C PRO A 338 36.24 17.32 -12.59
N ILE A 339 36.50 18.52 -12.08
CA ILE A 339 35.54 19.38 -11.40
C ILE A 339 34.44 19.77 -12.39
N GLN A 340 33.16 19.61 -12.03
CA GLN A 340 32.07 20.30 -12.71
C GLN A 340 30.87 20.57 -11.79
N TYR A 341 30.40 21.82 -11.92
CA TYR A 341 29.42 22.60 -11.15
C TYR A 341 28.04 21.94 -10.92
N PRO A 342 27.27 22.37 -9.89
CA PRO A 342 25.90 21.92 -9.71
C PRO A 342 24.93 22.76 -10.58
N PRO A 343 24.04 22.16 -11.37
CA PRO A 343 22.83 22.84 -11.81
C PRO A 343 21.61 22.33 -11.05
N PHE A 344 20.95 23.28 -10.38
CA PHE A 344 19.50 23.42 -10.19
C PHE A 344 18.61 22.16 -10.30
N ASN A 345 18.04 21.75 -9.16
CA ASN A 345 16.89 20.84 -9.08
C ASN A 345 15.57 21.61 -9.28
N PRO A 346 14.77 21.34 -10.32
CA PRO A 346 13.33 21.50 -10.25
C PRO A 346 12.66 20.22 -9.72
N LEU A 347 11.85 20.41 -8.69
CA LEU A 347 11.07 19.40 -7.98
C LEU A 347 10.06 18.69 -8.90
N SER A 348 10.33 17.44 -9.28
CA SER A 348 9.35 16.55 -9.92
C SER A 348 8.52 15.81 -8.86
N VAL A 349 7.24 16.16 -8.81
CA VAL A 349 6.19 15.54 -8.01
C VAL A 349 5.70 14.28 -8.70
N ASN A 350 5.67 13.12 -8.02
CA ASN A 350 4.87 11.99 -8.51
C ASN A 350 4.30 11.04 -7.44
N GLY A 351 2.97 11.15 -7.27
CA GLY A 351 1.95 10.13 -6.92
C GLY A 351 2.21 9.19 -5.74
N ALA A 352 1.54 9.31 -4.58
CA ALA A 352 0.10 9.15 -4.29
C ALA A 352 -0.39 7.69 -4.42
N SER A 353 -0.57 7.04 -3.26
CA SER A 353 -1.20 5.73 -3.10
C SER A 353 -2.72 5.83 -3.16
N LYS A 354 -3.31 4.79 -3.73
CA LYS A 354 -4.75 4.57 -3.96
C LYS A 354 -5.59 4.78 -2.69
N CYS A 355 -6.49 5.76 -2.75
CA CYS A 355 -7.73 5.79 -1.99
C CYS A 355 -8.86 5.61 -3.00
N VAL A 356 -9.70 4.60 -2.80
CA VAL A 356 -10.98 4.47 -3.51
C VAL A 356 -11.86 5.60 -2.99
N ARG A 357 -12.22 6.60 -3.82
CA ARG A 357 -13.57 7.23 -3.87
C ARG A 357 -13.78 8.02 -5.17
N SER A 358 -14.99 7.83 -5.70
CA SER A 358 -15.92 8.76 -6.35
C SER A 358 -15.38 9.87 -7.27
N PHE A 359 -15.93 9.91 -8.48
CA PHE A 359 -15.89 11.03 -9.43
C PHE A 359 -15.99 12.39 -8.71
N SER A 360 -14.86 13.08 -8.57
CA SER A 360 -14.79 14.51 -8.30
C SER A 360 -13.49 15.02 -8.90
N THR A 361 -13.59 15.93 -9.86
CA THR A 361 -12.49 16.54 -10.62
C THR A 361 -11.71 17.60 -9.84
N THR A 362 -12.05 17.83 -8.58
CA THR A 362 -11.38 18.83 -7.74
C THR A 362 -10.22 18.18 -6.97
N THR A 363 -9.00 18.68 -7.15
CA THR A 363 -7.85 18.29 -6.31
C THR A 363 -8.21 18.46 -4.83
N PRO A 364 -8.00 17.47 -3.96
CA PRO A 364 -8.28 17.62 -2.54
C PRO A 364 -7.46 18.80 -2.00
N ARG A 365 -8.14 19.85 -1.52
CA ARG A 365 -7.49 21.00 -0.88
C ARG A 365 -6.63 20.48 0.27
N GLN A 366 -5.43 21.05 0.45
CA GLN A 366 -4.56 20.69 1.58
C GLN A 366 -5.31 20.99 2.88
N ASP A 367 -5.59 19.94 3.66
CA ASP A 367 -6.34 20.04 4.91
C ASP A 367 -5.37 19.89 6.10
N TRP A 368 -5.37 20.85 7.02
CA TRP A 368 -4.49 20.82 8.19
C TRP A 368 -4.91 19.77 9.24
N LEU A 369 -6.15 19.27 9.11
CA LEU A 369 -6.74 18.23 9.92
C LEU A 369 -6.45 16.81 9.40
N THR A 370 -5.96 16.70 8.15
CA THR A 370 -5.72 15.43 7.48
C THR A 370 -4.40 15.47 6.70
N PRO A 371 -3.40 14.65 7.01
CA PRO A 371 -2.14 14.68 6.30
C PRO A 371 -2.32 14.26 4.84
N LYS A 372 -1.55 14.90 3.95
CA LYS A 372 -1.59 14.67 2.49
C LYS A 372 -1.33 13.21 2.09
N ARG A 373 -0.60 12.46 2.92
CA ARG A 373 -0.29 11.06 2.68
C ARG A 373 -0.76 10.24 3.88
N PRO A 374 -1.37 9.07 3.65
CA PRO A 374 -1.70 8.16 4.75
C PRO A 374 -0.42 7.69 5.45
N GLU A 375 -0.54 7.33 6.72
CA GLU A 375 0.56 6.73 7.46
C GLU A 375 0.99 5.39 6.84
N VAL A 376 2.30 5.22 6.62
CA VAL A 376 2.88 3.97 6.10
C VAL A 376 2.78 2.83 7.12
N ARG A 377 2.79 3.17 8.42
CA ARG A 377 2.70 2.24 9.55
C ARG A 377 1.86 2.87 10.67
N LYS A 378 1.10 2.06 11.40
CA LYS A 378 0.26 2.51 12.52
C LYS A 378 1.08 3.20 13.62
N SER A 379 0.94 4.51 13.80
CA SER A 379 1.65 5.31 14.81
C SER A 379 1.41 4.84 16.24
N HIS A 380 2.47 4.68 17.06
CA HIS A 380 2.33 4.42 18.49
C HIS A 380 1.63 5.58 19.20
N VAL A 381 1.01 5.31 20.36
CA VAL A 381 0.28 6.33 21.14
C VAL A 381 1.18 7.54 21.41
N GLY A 382 2.36 7.29 21.97
CA GLY A 382 3.33 8.33 22.36
C GLY A 382 2.77 9.27 23.42
N ARG A 383 3.58 10.28 23.81
CA ARG A 383 3.18 11.36 24.71
C ARG A 383 3.44 12.71 24.03
N PRO A 384 2.67 13.78 24.32
CA PRO A 384 3.04 15.11 23.89
C PRO A 384 4.41 15.52 24.46
N ARG A 385 5.05 16.49 23.81
CA ARG A 385 6.40 16.91 24.18
C ARG A 385 6.34 17.79 25.42
N MET A 386 7.02 17.41 26.49
CA MET A 386 7.26 18.28 27.64
C MET A 386 8.61 18.99 27.53
N PRO A 387 8.65 20.31 27.34
CA PRO A 387 9.90 21.04 27.11
C PRO A 387 10.62 21.38 28.42
N THR A 388 11.39 20.46 28.98
CA THR A 388 12.19 20.69 30.21
C THR A 388 13.39 21.62 29.97
N GLY A 389 13.98 21.60 28.76
CA GLY A 389 15.18 22.38 28.43
C GLY A 389 14.97 23.87 28.13
N GLY A 390 13.85 24.46 28.57
CA GLY A 390 13.58 25.88 28.37
C GLY A 390 13.08 26.26 26.97
N SER A 391 12.34 25.38 26.27
CA SER A 391 11.92 25.66 24.88
C SER A 391 10.74 26.61 24.80
N MET A 392 10.89 27.71 24.04
CA MET A 392 9.85 28.72 23.78
C MET A 392 9.13 28.50 22.44
N ARG A 393 9.36 27.36 21.77
CA ARG A 393 8.91 27.15 20.39
C ARG A 393 7.38 27.03 20.33
N GLY A 394 6.77 28.01 19.68
CA GLY A 394 5.33 28.04 19.45
C GLY A 394 4.51 28.54 20.64
N THR A 395 5.14 29.23 21.59
CA THR A 395 4.46 29.84 22.75
C THR A 395 4.08 31.31 22.54
N THR A 396 4.58 31.92 21.46
CA THR A 396 4.29 33.29 21.02
C THR A 396 3.46 33.32 19.74
N VAL A 397 2.73 34.42 19.55
CA VAL A 397 2.00 34.74 18.32
C VAL A 397 2.99 35.23 17.26
N VAL A 398 2.96 34.65 16.06
CA VAL A 398 3.95 34.94 14.99
C VAL A 398 3.31 35.65 13.80
N TRP A 399 2.19 35.12 13.28
CA TRP A 399 1.57 35.61 12.03
C TRP A 399 0.40 36.55 12.29
N GLY A 400 -0.45 36.22 13.27
CA GLY A 400 -1.60 37.03 13.68
C GLY A 400 -1.25 38.17 14.64
N ASP A 401 -2.29 38.87 15.06
CA ASP A 401 -2.25 39.93 16.07
C ASP A 401 -2.69 39.38 17.44
N TYR A 402 -3.59 38.39 17.42
CA TYR A 402 -4.11 37.70 18.60
C TYR A 402 -3.99 36.18 18.44
N GLY A 403 -3.91 35.45 19.54
CA GLY A 403 -3.85 33.99 19.53
C GLY A 403 -4.52 33.30 20.71
N LEU A 404 -4.81 32.01 20.52
CA LEU A 404 -5.34 31.11 21.54
C LEU A 404 -4.24 30.12 21.97
N ARG A 405 -3.82 30.20 23.23
CA ARG A 405 -2.74 29.40 23.80
C ARG A 405 -3.27 28.42 24.85
N MET A 406 -2.70 27.22 24.90
CA MET A 406 -3.03 26.23 25.94
C MET A 406 -2.43 26.67 27.28
N LYS A 407 -3.25 26.88 28.32
CA LYS A 407 -2.81 27.31 29.65
C LYS A 407 -2.62 26.13 30.62
N ASP A 408 -3.48 25.14 30.48
CA ASP A 408 -3.49 23.91 31.28
C ASP A 408 -2.34 22.96 30.87
N HIS A 409 -2.49 21.67 31.13
CA HIS A 409 -1.57 20.61 30.79
C HIS A 409 -1.52 20.26 29.29
N ASP A 410 -0.43 19.63 28.85
CA ASP A 410 -0.32 19.08 27.49
C ASP A 410 -1.38 18.01 27.23
N ARG A 411 -1.96 18.04 26.03
CA ARG A 411 -3.04 17.13 25.63
C ARG A 411 -2.89 16.69 24.18
N ARG A 412 -3.47 15.54 23.88
CA ARG A 412 -3.70 15.10 22.50
C ARG A 412 -5.09 15.55 22.08
N VAL A 413 -5.17 16.47 21.14
CA VAL A 413 -6.43 17.05 20.65
C VAL A 413 -6.80 16.41 19.31
N SER A 414 -8.05 15.96 19.19
CA SER A 414 -8.54 15.34 17.96
C SER A 414 -8.79 16.36 16.86
N ALA A 415 -8.69 15.94 15.60
CA ALA A 415 -9.04 16.76 14.43
C ALA A 415 -10.49 17.28 14.50
N LYS A 416 -11.42 16.49 15.04
CA LYS A 416 -12.82 16.90 15.24
C LYS A 416 -12.94 18.09 16.19
N GLN A 417 -12.26 18.05 17.33
CA GLN A 417 -12.27 19.15 18.31
C GLN A 417 -11.64 20.43 17.72
N LEU A 418 -10.52 20.29 17.02
CA LEU A 418 -9.87 21.39 16.31
C LEU A 418 -10.79 22.03 15.26
N LYS A 419 -11.52 21.21 14.50
CA LYS A 419 -12.51 21.68 13.53
C LYS A 419 -13.67 22.42 14.19
N ASN A 420 -14.21 21.88 15.28
CA ASN A 420 -15.31 22.51 16.03
C ASN A 420 -14.89 23.89 16.58
N ALA A 421 -13.64 24.01 17.02
CA ALA A 421 -13.08 25.28 17.49
C ALA A 421 -12.93 26.29 16.33
N GLU A 422 -12.37 25.87 15.20
CA GLU A 422 -12.29 26.70 13.97
C GLU A 422 -13.67 27.19 13.54
N GLU A 423 -14.65 26.29 13.48
CA GLU A 423 -16.02 26.62 13.09
C GLU A 423 -16.67 27.59 14.08
N THR A 424 -16.40 27.45 15.38
CA THR A 424 -16.89 28.36 16.41
C THR A 424 -16.31 29.77 16.23
N ILE A 425 -15.01 29.89 15.91
CA ILE A 425 -14.37 31.18 15.61
C ILE A 425 -15.01 31.79 14.36
N ASN A 426 -15.12 31.01 13.28
CA ASN A 426 -15.69 31.48 12.02
C ASN A 426 -17.16 31.91 12.17
N ARG A 427 -17.93 31.22 13.01
CA ARG A 427 -19.32 31.58 13.30
C ARG A 427 -19.40 32.87 14.11
N ARG A 428 -18.55 33.06 15.12
CA ARG A 428 -18.55 34.27 15.96
C ARG A 428 -18.08 35.52 15.20
N LEU A 429 -17.18 35.34 14.25
CA LEU A 429 -16.62 36.40 13.40
C LEU A 429 -17.27 36.44 12.01
N ARG A 430 -18.45 35.83 11.84
CA ARG A 430 -19.15 35.81 10.55
C ARG A 430 -19.52 37.24 10.15
N GLY A 431 -19.14 37.64 8.93
CA GLY A 431 -19.37 38.98 8.39
C GLY A 431 -18.17 39.91 8.51
N GLU A 432 -17.19 39.57 9.36
CA GLU A 432 -15.98 40.36 9.54
C GLU A 432 -14.84 39.92 8.60
N ARG A 433 -13.93 40.86 8.30
CA ARG A 433 -12.72 40.57 7.52
C ARG A 433 -11.59 40.13 8.44
N PHE A 434 -11.36 38.82 8.53
CA PHE A 434 -10.26 38.25 9.32
C PHE A 434 -9.54 37.13 8.57
N ARG A 435 -8.27 36.88 8.95
CA ARG A 435 -7.50 35.72 8.50
C ARG A 435 -7.11 34.85 9.68
N LEU A 436 -7.63 33.62 9.69
CA LEU A 436 -7.33 32.61 10.70
C LEU A 436 -6.14 31.74 10.29
N TYR A 437 -5.08 31.76 11.08
CA TYR A 437 -3.94 30.87 10.96
C TYR A 437 -4.04 29.72 11.95
N LYS A 438 -3.66 28.53 11.49
CA LYS A 438 -3.61 27.31 12.29
C LYS A 438 -2.15 26.95 12.54
N ARG A 439 -1.71 27.01 13.79
CA ARG A 439 -0.31 26.78 14.21
C ARG A 439 0.02 25.31 14.42
N VAL A 440 -0.99 24.46 14.50
CA VAL A 440 -0.89 23.02 14.77
C VAL A 440 -1.49 22.27 13.58
N SER A 441 -1.02 21.04 13.32
CA SER A 441 -1.62 20.12 12.34
C SER A 441 -1.89 18.76 12.96
N ALA A 442 -2.97 18.11 12.55
CA ALA A 442 -3.32 16.77 13.02
C ALA A 442 -2.60 15.72 12.17
N ASN A 443 -1.37 15.40 12.56
CA ASN A 443 -0.46 14.56 11.78
C ASN A 443 -0.28 13.14 12.34
N ILE A 444 -0.94 12.78 13.45
CA ILE A 444 -0.81 11.48 14.10
C ILE A 444 -2.11 10.70 13.98
N GLY A 445 -2.04 9.48 13.46
CA GLY A 445 -3.17 8.57 13.40
C GLY A 445 -3.43 7.89 14.74
N VAL A 446 -4.66 8.01 15.24
CA VAL A 446 -5.15 7.27 16.40
C VAL A 446 -5.85 5.99 15.92
N TYR A 447 -5.49 4.86 16.52
CA TYR A 447 -6.02 3.55 16.17
C TYR A 447 -6.68 2.93 17.38
N THR A 448 -8.00 2.79 17.33
CA THR A 448 -8.82 2.35 18.46
C THR A 448 -9.30 0.92 18.19
N LYS A 449 -9.28 0.08 19.22
CA LYS A 449 -9.91 -1.24 19.21
C LYS A 449 -11.34 -1.09 19.73
N GLY A 450 -12.31 -1.81 19.16
CA GLY A 450 -13.69 -1.74 19.64
C GLY A 450 -13.78 -2.16 21.11
N SER A 451 -14.65 -1.49 21.88
CA SER A 451 -14.90 -1.77 23.31
C SER A 451 -15.23 -3.25 23.55
N ASP A 452 -15.92 -3.87 22.60
CA ASP A 452 -16.45 -5.23 22.73
C ASP A 452 -15.37 -6.31 22.50
N VAL A 453 -14.17 -5.91 22.03
CA VAL A 453 -13.11 -6.86 21.70
C VAL A 453 -12.12 -7.00 22.86
N ARG A 454 -11.95 -8.24 23.35
CA ARG A 454 -10.97 -8.60 24.39
C ARG A 454 -9.54 -8.14 24.05
N MET A 455 -8.71 -7.97 25.07
CA MET A 455 -7.30 -7.56 24.94
C MET A 455 -6.46 -8.53 24.09
N GLY A 456 -5.33 -8.06 23.55
CA GLY A 456 -4.45 -8.85 22.66
C GLY A 456 -4.84 -8.79 21.17
N LYS A 457 -4.45 -9.79 20.37
CA LYS A 457 -4.75 -9.91 18.91
C LYS A 457 -4.31 -8.72 18.03
N GLY A 458 -3.30 -7.97 18.48
CA GLY A 458 -2.73 -6.84 17.75
C GLY A 458 -3.54 -5.55 17.84
N LYS A 459 -3.16 -4.57 17.01
CA LYS A 459 -3.64 -3.18 17.09
C LYS A 459 -4.90 -2.94 16.24
N GLY A 460 -5.81 -2.10 16.76
CA GLY A 460 -7.09 -1.75 16.13
C GLY A 460 -7.01 -1.03 14.78
N LYS A 461 -8.18 -0.66 14.25
CA LYS A 461 -8.34 0.07 12.99
C LYS A 461 -8.06 1.56 13.18
N PHE A 462 -7.80 2.27 12.08
CA PHE A 462 -7.67 3.74 12.11
C PHE A 462 -9.00 4.35 12.56
N ASP A 463 -8.95 5.35 13.43
CA ASP A 463 -10.12 6.01 14.01
C ASP A 463 -10.17 7.49 13.56
N TYR A 464 -9.23 8.31 14.04
CA TYR A 464 -9.14 9.73 13.69
C TYR A 464 -7.71 10.26 13.73
N TRP A 465 -7.50 11.43 13.11
CA TRP A 465 -6.25 12.19 13.20
C TRP A 465 -6.24 13.06 14.45
N ALA A 466 -5.08 13.17 15.09
CA ALA A 466 -4.90 13.99 16.27
C ALA A 466 -3.59 14.78 16.23
N ALA A 467 -3.54 15.85 17.01
CA ALA A 467 -2.35 16.65 17.24
C ALA A 467 -1.89 16.53 18.70
N ARG A 468 -0.58 16.44 18.92
CA ARG A 468 0.02 16.54 20.26
C ARG A 468 0.33 18.01 20.53
N ILE A 469 -0.40 18.61 21.46
CA ILE A 469 -0.27 20.03 21.81
C ILE A 469 0.44 20.11 23.16
N PRO A 470 1.68 20.64 23.22
CA PRO A 470 2.36 20.83 24.49
C PRO A 470 1.77 22.02 25.25
N VAL A 471 2.08 22.10 26.55
CA VAL A 471 1.72 23.25 27.40
C VAL A 471 2.19 24.57 26.77
N SER A 472 1.42 25.63 26.97
CA SER A 472 1.73 26.98 26.48
C SER A 472 1.89 27.10 24.97
N ARG A 473 1.39 26.14 24.17
CA ARG A 473 1.43 26.22 22.70
C ARG A 473 0.26 27.05 22.17
N VAL A 474 0.53 27.97 21.24
CA VAL A 474 -0.49 28.68 20.48
C VAL A 474 -1.04 27.77 19.39
N VAL A 475 -2.38 27.65 19.29
CA VAL A 475 -3.07 26.77 18.33
C VAL A 475 -3.68 27.54 17.18
N PHE A 476 -4.36 28.65 17.49
CA PHE A 476 -4.98 29.53 16.50
C PHE A 476 -4.40 30.93 16.63
N GLU A 477 -4.27 31.62 15.51
CA GLU A 477 -3.98 33.05 15.47
C GLU A 477 -4.93 33.75 14.50
N ILE A 478 -5.33 34.96 14.84
CA ILE A 478 -6.16 35.79 13.99
C ILE A 478 -5.38 37.06 13.65
N LYS A 479 -5.32 37.38 12.35
CA LYS A 479 -4.92 38.70 11.86
C LYS A 479 -6.17 39.43 11.39
N SER A 480 -6.48 40.56 12.01
CA SER A 480 -7.69 41.32 11.73
C SER A 480 -7.61 42.71 12.34
N ASN A 481 -8.25 43.68 11.70
CA ASN A 481 -8.50 44.99 12.30
C ASN A 481 -9.80 44.99 13.14
N LEU A 482 -9.92 44.01 14.04
CA LEU A 482 -11.10 43.85 14.91
C LEU A 482 -10.77 44.30 16.32
N HIS A 483 -11.78 44.81 17.01
CA HIS A 483 -11.64 45.17 18.41
C HIS A 483 -11.32 43.93 19.26
N GLU A 484 -10.40 44.09 20.22
CA GLU A 484 -9.87 42.99 21.03
C GLU A 484 -10.96 42.18 21.72
N GLN A 485 -11.99 42.83 22.26
CA GLN A 485 -13.05 42.14 22.99
C GLN A 485 -13.81 41.13 22.11
N VAL A 486 -14.01 41.44 20.83
CA VAL A 486 -14.69 40.55 19.87
C VAL A 486 -13.86 39.30 19.62
N VAL A 487 -12.54 39.47 19.44
CA VAL A 487 -11.62 38.35 19.22
C VAL A 487 -11.45 37.52 20.49
N ARG A 488 -11.37 38.18 21.65
CA ARG A 488 -11.29 37.53 22.97
C ARG A 488 -12.52 36.66 23.22
N ASP A 489 -13.71 37.16 22.89
CA ASP A 489 -14.95 36.39 23.01
C ASP A 489 -15.00 35.19 22.05
N ALA A 490 -14.58 35.37 20.79
CA ALA A 490 -14.47 34.27 19.83
C ALA A 490 -13.53 33.16 20.31
N PHE A 491 -12.38 33.55 20.86
CA PHE A 491 -11.39 32.61 21.40
C PHE A 491 -11.83 31.95 22.70
N ARG A 492 -12.57 32.64 23.57
CA ARG A 492 -13.22 32.05 24.75
C ARG A 492 -14.22 30.96 24.34
N LEU A 493 -15.10 31.25 23.39
CA LEU A 493 -16.07 30.28 22.87
C LEU A 493 -15.38 29.06 22.23
N ALA A 494 -14.29 29.28 21.49
CA ALA A 494 -13.50 28.21 20.91
C ALA A 494 -12.80 27.36 21.98
N GLY A 495 -12.24 27.99 23.01
CA GLY A 495 -11.62 27.33 24.17
C GLY A 495 -12.60 26.38 24.87
N ASN A 496 -13.86 26.78 25.04
CA ASN A 496 -14.91 25.94 25.62
C ASN A 496 -15.24 24.68 24.80
N LYS A 497 -14.88 24.64 23.51
CA LYS A 497 -15.04 23.47 22.62
C LYS A 497 -13.80 22.61 22.52
N LEU A 498 -12.67 23.09 23.02
CA LEU A 498 -11.41 22.36 23.07
C LEU A 498 -11.20 21.74 24.45
N PRO A 499 -10.50 20.59 24.55
CA PRO A 499 -10.15 20.02 25.84
C PRO A 499 -9.05 20.82 26.53
N GLY A 500 -9.24 21.13 27.83
CA GLY A 500 -8.29 21.89 28.66
C GLY A 500 -8.65 23.36 28.81
N LEU A 501 -7.82 24.10 29.55
CA LEU A 501 -7.97 25.55 29.73
C LEU A 501 -7.10 26.30 28.72
N TRP A 502 -7.66 27.36 28.18
CA TRP A 502 -7.05 28.17 27.12
C TRP A 502 -7.00 29.63 27.54
N GLU A 503 -5.97 30.32 27.08
CA GLU A 503 -5.78 31.73 27.33
C GLU A 503 -5.64 32.53 26.04
N PHE A 504 -6.07 33.78 26.12
CA PHE A 504 -5.94 34.78 25.08
C PHE A 504 -4.55 35.42 25.15
N VAL A 505 -3.88 35.55 24.00
CA VAL A 505 -2.52 36.10 23.91
C VAL A 505 -2.47 37.16 22.82
N LYS A 506 -1.77 38.26 23.06
CA LYS A 506 -1.50 39.32 22.08
C LYS A 506 -0.13 39.13 21.45
N LYS A 507 0.02 39.66 20.24
CA LYS A 507 1.34 39.81 19.62
C LYS A 507 2.19 40.77 20.44
N GLY A 508 3.42 40.37 20.74
CA GLY A 508 4.33 41.12 21.60
C GLY A 508 4.31 40.68 23.07
N ASP A 509 3.31 39.89 23.50
CA ASP A 509 3.35 39.26 24.82
C ASP A 509 4.59 38.36 24.94
N PRO A 510 5.25 38.34 26.12
CA PRO A 510 6.45 37.56 26.25
C PRO A 510 6.17 36.05 26.11
N PRO A 511 7.15 35.31 25.57
CA PRO A 511 7.10 33.86 25.47
C PRO A 511 6.92 33.18 26.83
N MET A 512 6.23 32.04 26.82
CA MET A 512 6.18 31.13 27.96
C MET A 512 7.28 30.07 27.83
N VAL A 513 7.89 29.72 28.96
CA VAL A 513 8.79 28.57 29.12
C VAL A 513 8.15 27.60 30.10
N GLY A 514 7.65 26.47 29.59
CA GLY A 514 6.79 25.59 30.38
C GLY A 514 5.52 26.32 30.79
N ILE A 515 5.39 26.59 32.09
CA ILE A 515 4.28 27.34 32.70
C ILE A 515 4.65 28.77 33.10
N THR A 516 5.93 29.14 33.02
CA THR A 516 6.44 30.44 33.49
C THR A 516 6.50 31.44 32.34
N LYS A 517 5.96 32.63 32.56
CA LYS A 517 6.00 33.76 31.61
C LYS A 517 7.33 34.50 31.74
N LEU A 518 8.00 34.77 30.62
CA LEU A 518 9.24 35.54 30.59
C LEU A 518 8.96 37.05 30.67
N SER A 519 8.50 37.53 31.83
CA SER A 519 8.29 38.95 32.09
C SER A 519 9.64 39.69 32.23
N PRO A 520 9.70 41.03 32.04
CA PRO A 520 10.89 41.81 32.36
C PRO A 520 11.35 41.52 33.79
N GLY A 521 12.54 40.90 33.95
CA GLY A 521 13.06 40.39 35.23
C GLY A 521 13.32 38.87 35.25
N VAL A 522 12.51 38.08 34.55
CA VAL A 522 12.68 36.62 34.44
C VAL A 522 13.22 36.28 33.05
N THR A 523 14.53 36.09 32.94
CA THR A 523 15.19 35.70 31.69
C THR A 523 15.25 34.18 31.56
N LEU A 524 15.50 33.67 30.34
CA LEU A 524 15.70 32.24 30.13
C LEU A 524 16.93 31.73 30.89
N GLN A 525 17.97 32.57 31.03
CA GLN A 525 19.18 32.24 31.79
C GLN A 525 18.87 32.13 33.27
N SER A 526 18.10 33.07 33.85
CA SER A 526 17.73 32.98 35.26
C SER A 526 16.84 31.77 35.58
N LEU A 527 16.07 31.27 34.62
CA LEU A 527 15.32 30.01 34.78
C LEU A 527 16.20 28.74 34.73
N LYS A 528 17.44 28.84 34.23
CA LYS A 528 18.39 27.74 34.15
C LYS A 528 19.41 27.74 35.27
N GLU A 529 19.60 28.87 35.93
CA GLU A 529 20.48 29.01 37.07
C GLU A 529 20.01 28.10 38.22
N ALA A 530 20.96 27.37 38.82
CA ALA A 530 20.64 26.42 39.89
C ALA A 530 20.25 27.12 41.20
N ARG A 531 20.74 28.34 41.42
CA ARG A 531 20.43 29.18 42.58
C ARG A 531 19.66 30.39 42.08
N ARG A 532 18.45 30.58 42.59
CA ARG A 532 17.63 31.76 42.33
C ARG A 532 17.15 32.32 43.66
N GLU A 533 17.23 33.63 43.81
CA GLU A 533 16.53 34.32 44.90
C GLU A 533 15.03 34.11 44.68
N VAL A 534 14.40 33.39 45.59
CA VAL A 534 12.94 33.23 45.57
C VAL A 534 12.38 34.60 45.91
N GLU A 535 11.79 35.28 44.93
CA GLU A 535 10.98 36.48 45.19
C GLU A 535 9.99 36.10 46.30
N ALA A 536 10.02 36.85 47.41
CA ALA A 536 9.07 36.66 48.50
C ALA A 536 7.68 36.76 47.88
N LYS A 537 6.94 35.65 47.92
CA LYS A 537 5.59 35.54 47.37
C LYS A 537 4.76 36.70 47.94
N ASP A 538 4.48 37.72 47.15
CA ASP A 538 3.70 38.87 47.58
C ASP A 538 2.41 38.38 48.20
N LYS A 539 2.29 38.59 49.52
CA LYS A 539 1.03 38.58 50.26
C LYS A 539 0.20 39.76 49.75
N SER A 540 -0.45 39.63 48.61
CA SER A 540 -1.49 40.56 48.17
C SER A 540 -2.55 39.83 47.34
N GLU A 541 -3.23 38.88 47.98
CA GLU A 541 -4.66 38.59 47.74
C GLU A 541 -5.19 37.64 48.83
N SER A 542 -6.01 38.20 49.73
CA SER A 542 -6.89 37.58 50.75
C SER A 542 -6.28 36.93 52.01
N GLU A 543 -5.99 37.74 53.03
CA GLU A 543 -6.28 37.35 54.42
C GLU A 543 -7.80 37.50 54.66
N PRO A 544 -8.50 36.53 55.29
CA PRO A 544 -9.89 36.71 55.68
C PRO A 544 -9.95 37.66 56.87
N GLN A 545 -10.43 38.88 56.64
CA GLN A 545 -10.81 39.78 57.72
C GLN A 545 -12.01 39.19 58.46
N THR A 546 -11.76 38.56 59.61
CA THR A 546 -12.80 38.36 60.62
C THR A 546 -13.08 39.72 61.25
N GLN A 547 -14.05 40.45 60.70
CA GLN A 547 -14.74 41.51 61.43
C GLN A 547 -16.13 40.98 61.84
N PRO A 548 -16.57 41.20 63.09
CA PRO A 548 -17.86 40.71 63.56
C PRO A 548 -18.98 41.44 62.82
N ILE A 549 -19.90 40.66 62.24
CA ILE A 549 -21.10 41.15 61.56
C ILE A 549 -22.02 41.77 62.62
N VAL A 550 -21.99 43.09 62.73
CA VAL A 550 -23.10 43.87 63.30
C VAL A 550 -24.03 44.21 62.14
N PRO A 551 -25.32 43.81 62.18
CA PRO A 551 -26.23 44.05 61.06
C PRO A 551 -26.62 45.53 60.98
N PRO A 552 -26.55 46.18 59.80
CA PRO A 552 -27.01 47.55 59.64
C PRO A 552 -28.54 47.61 59.54
N THR A 553 -29.13 48.44 60.40
CA THR A 553 -30.54 48.82 60.39
C THR A 553 -30.82 49.66 59.15
N VAL A 554 -31.74 49.22 58.28
CA VAL A 554 -32.36 50.08 57.26
C VAL A 554 -33.87 50.01 57.40
N LYS A 555 -34.45 51.19 57.64
CA LYS A 555 -35.88 51.48 57.78
C LYS A 555 -36.61 51.22 56.46
N VAL A 556 -37.73 50.51 56.51
CA VAL A 556 -38.70 50.40 55.40
C VAL A 556 -40.05 50.94 55.89
N PRO A 557 -40.68 51.90 55.19
CA PRO A 557 -42.09 52.25 55.42
C PRO A 557 -43.04 51.39 54.56
N PRO A 558 -44.33 51.30 54.93
CA PRO A 558 -45.13 50.09 54.75
C PRO A 558 -46.00 50.14 53.50
N HIS A 559 -46.15 49.01 52.82
CA HIS A 559 -47.36 48.73 52.04
C HIS A 559 -47.82 47.29 52.26
N THR A 560 -48.91 47.21 53.01
CA THR A 560 -49.85 46.11 53.19
C THR A 560 -50.24 45.47 51.86
N ILE A 561 -50.26 44.13 51.78
CA ILE A 561 -51.39 43.32 51.30
C ILE A 561 -51.21 41.89 51.83
N SER A 562 -52.27 41.43 52.50
CA SER A 562 -52.48 40.12 53.11
C SER A 562 -53.05 39.14 52.09
N THR A 563 -52.55 37.91 52.08
CA THR A 563 -53.24 36.62 51.83
C THR A 563 -52.17 35.54 52.06
N GLY A 564 -52.24 34.58 52.99
CA GLY A 564 -53.31 33.65 53.30
C GLY A 564 -52.63 32.27 53.34
N LEU A 565 -52.62 31.64 54.51
CA LEU A 565 -51.93 30.38 54.84
C LEU A 565 -52.36 29.18 53.99
N ASP A 566 -51.42 28.26 53.74
CA ASP A 566 -51.66 26.81 53.76
C ASP A 566 -50.40 26.05 54.27
N PRO A 567 -50.53 25.03 55.14
CA PRO A 567 -49.41 24.28 55.76
C PRO A 567 -48.88 23.14 54.87
N PRO A 568 -47.71 22.53 55.21
CA PRO A 568 -46.90 21.75 54.27
C PRO A 568 -47.36 20.29 54.14
N ALA A 569 -47.25 19.73 52.93
CA ALA A 569 -47.47 18.31 52.69
C ALA A 569 -46.16 17.50 52.72
N THR A 570 -46.24 16.41 53.48
CA THR A 570 -45.22 15.49 53.96
C THR A 570 -44.47 14.72 52.86
N THR A 571 -43.18 14.53 53.09
CA THR A 571 -42.25 13.62 52.40
C THR A 571 -42.73 12.18 52.30
N VAL A 572 -42.58 11.55 51.14
CA VAL A 572 -42.45 10.09 51.01
C VAL A 572 -41.22 9.78 50.16
N HIS A 573 -40.22 9.18 50.80
CA HIS A 573 -39.09 8.51 50.15
C HIS A 573 -39.55 7.15 49.60
N VAL A 574 -39.25 6.87 48.33
CA VAL A 574 -39.14 5.49 47.83
C VAL A 574 -37.91 5.41 46.94
N ALA A 575 -36.93 4.61 47.39
CA ALA A 575 -35.84 4.03 46.58
C ALA A 575 -36.25 2.57 46.25
N PRO A 576 -35.67 1.90 45.24
CA PRO A 576 -34.26 1.87 44.87
C PRO A 576 -33.88 2.60 43.58
#